data_AF-A0A947Y3I0-F1
#
_entry.id   AF-A0A947Y3I0-F1
#
_cell.length_a   1.000
_cell.length_b   1.000
_cell.length_c   1.000
_cell.angle_alpha   90.00
_cell.angle_beta   90.00
_cell.angle_gamma   90.00
#
_symmetry.space_group_name_H-M   'P 1'
#
loop_
_entity.id
_entity.type
_entity.pdbx_description
1 polymer ?
#
loop_
_entity_poly.entity_id
_entity_poly.type
_entity_poly.pdbx_seq_one_letter_code
_entity_poly.pdbx_strand_id
1 'polypeptide(L)'
;MKLHYFHSPHGNFGDDLNGWLWPKLLPGLWDEGEDDITFVGVGTILNRLIPPSRVKIVFGSGVGYSPLPAGLDDGSWHFLAVRGPLSARAAGLPPEKVITDGAILLAEIDGLTKPLDQRTGGVVFIPHVSSTETGAWEAICERLGITYIDPRWDFHDVFRLIGNARLALTEAMHGAIVADTLRVPFVPLVTSREISSFKWMDWALSMDIPYRPIRLPHSSLLDSARDRMVASMGHGHLHRAVFDQTPDAAETLADEMLHQLARSAEHESSALGQFVSRNSKRAWRRLVKPAASKASGGLLRSLDRRLLDTCTEAVRNAMQAPSFLSDDRVFADRRGRMVEKLAAVRQLAGRVDA
;
A
#
# COMPACT_ATOMS: atom_id res chain seq x y z
N MET A 1 21.82 14.48 0.40
CA MET A 1 20.51 14.06 0.94
C MET A 1 20.51 12.61 1.42
N LYS A 2 19.68 12.29 2.40
CA LYS A 2 19.37 10.92 2.84
C LYS A 2 17.95 10.49 2.50
N LEU A 3 17.80 9.27 1.98
CA LEU A 3 16.49 8.68 1.69
C LEU A 3 15.86 8.07 2.95
N HIS A 4 14.64 8.50 3.28
CA HIS A 4 13.81 7.91 4.33
C HIS A 4 12.70 7.05 3.71
N TYR A 5 12.70 5.77 4.04
CA TYR A 5 11.67 4.80 3.65
C TYR A 5 11.60 3.64 4.64
N PHE A 6 10.55 2.82 4.53
CA PHE A 6 10.35 1.69 5.41
C PHE A 6 11.13 0.47 4.93
N HIS A 7 12.02 -0.06 5.76
CA HIS A 7 12.72 -1.32 5.52
C HIS A 7 12.02 -2.47 6.24
N SER A 8 11.34 -3.32 5.47
CA SER A 8 10.77 -4.57 6.00
C SER A 8 11.89 -5.61 6.19
N PRO A 9 12.01 -6.26 7.37
CA PRO A 9 12.97 -7.35 7.58
C PRO A 9 12.80 -8.54 6.63
N HIS A 10 11.61 -8.67 6.04
CA HIS A 10 11.26 -9.76 5.14
C HIS A 10 11.07 -9.28 3.70
N GLY A 11 11.42 -8.03 3.38
CA GLY A 11 11.13 -7.40 2.09
C GLY A 11 9.68 -6.88 2.00
N ASN A 12 9.50 -5.88 1.14
CA ASN A 12 8.23 -5.36 0.65
C ASN A 12 8.49 -4.62 -0.66
N PHE A 13 8.14 -5.22 -1.80
CA PHE A 13 8.47 -4.67 -3.12
C PHE A 13 8.04 -3.21 -3.31
N GLY A 14 6.94 -2.80 -2.66
CA GLY A 14 6.39 -1.45 -2.76
C GLY A 14 7.21 -0.40 -1.99
N ASP A 15 7.83 -0.79 -0.89
CA ASP A 15 8.68 0.10 -0.09
C ASP A 15 10.15 0.01 -0.54
N ASP A 16 10.62 -1.20 -0.88
CA ASP A 16 12.02 -1.48 -1.27
C ASP A 16 12.42 -0.76 -2.57
N LEU A 17 11.45 -0.47 -3.45
CA LEU A 17 11.70 0.26 -4.70
C LEU A 17 12.31 1.65 -4.47
N ASN A 18 12.10 2.26 -3.30
CA ASN A 18 12.68 3.57 -2.96
C ASN A 18 14.20 3.59 -3.15
N GLY A 19 14.90 2.55 -2.66
CA GLY A 19 16.35 2.45 -2.71
C GLY A 19 16.91 2.30 -4.13
N TRP A 20 16.05 2.08 -5.13
CA TRP A 20 16.42 1.89 -6.52
C TRP A 20 15.87 2.99 -7.44
N LEU A 21 14.60 3.38 -7.27
CA LEU A 21 13.91 4.35 -8.10
C LEU A 21 14.54 5.74 -7.97
N TRP A 22 14.72 6.23 -6.73
CA TRP A 22 15.18 7.59 -6.52
C TRP A 22 16.64 7.82 -6.93
N PRO A 23 17.60 6.90 -6.66
CA PRO A 23 18.94 6.99 -7.23
C PRO A 23 18.98 7.05 -8.76
N LYS A 24 18.06 6.36 -9.44
CA LYS A 24 17.95 6.40 -10.91
C LYS A 24 17.40 7.73 -11.42
N LEU A 25 16.37 8.28 -10.78
CA LEU A 25 15.71 9.52 -11.23
C LEU A 25 16.47 10.78 -10.82
N LEU A 26 17.18 10.72 -9.69
CA LEU A 26 17.92 11.84 -9.11
C LEU A 26 19.39 11.43 -8.85
N PRO A 27 20.16 11.07 -9.90
CA PRO A 27 21.56 10.73 -9.72
C PRO A 27 22.34 11.91 -9.13
N GLY A 28 23.28 11.58 -8.24
CA GLY A 28 24.23 12.52 -7.64
C GLY A 28 23.72 13.30 -6.41
N LEU A 29 22.50 13.06 -5.92
CA LEU A 29 21.95 13.78 -4.75
C LEU A 29 22.07 13.04 -3.40
N TRP A 30 22.61 11.83 -3.39
CA TRP A 30 22.59 10.93 -2.23
C TRP A 30 23.98 10.86 -1.58
N ASP A 31 24.10 11.43 -0.39
CA ASP A 31 25.36 11.57 0.38
C ASP A 31 25.22 10.98 1.80
N GLU A 32 24.22 10.13 2.02
CA GLU A 32 23.87 9.58 3.32
C GLU A 32 23.50 10.61 4.41
N GLY A 33 23.14 11.83 4.00
CA GLY A 33 22.62 12.89 4.85
C GLY A 33 23.67 13.89 5.34
N GLU A 34 24.82 13.99 4.69
CA GLU A 34 25.86 14.99 5.01
C GLU A 34 25.34 16.44 4.91
N ASP A 35 24.38 16.69 4.02
CA ASP A 35 23.72 17.99 3.82
C ASP A 35 22.56 18.28 4.81
N ASP A 36 22.28 17.36 5.73
CA ASP A 36 21.15 17.38 6.66
C ASP A 36 19.77 17.54 5.97
N ILE A 37 19.61 16.90 4.81
CA ILE A 37 18.35 16.85 4.05
C ILE A 37 17.78 15.43 4.07
N THR A 38 16.55 15.28 4.55
CA THR A 38 15.80 14.02 4.46
C THR A 38 14.84 14.05 3.27
N PHE A 39 14.90 13.04 2.41
CA PHE A 39 13.93 12.83 1.34
C PHE A 39 12.94 11.73 1.73
N VAL A 40 11.65 12.05 1.74
CA VAL A 40 10.55 11.15 2.10
C VAL A 40 9.85 10.70 0.81
N GLY A 41 10.17 9.49 0.37
CA GLY A 41 9.71 8.92 -0.90
C GLY A 41 8.39 8.14 -0.82
N VAL A 42 8.30 7.10 -1.65
CA VAL A 42 7.14 6.21 -1.79
C VAL A 42 6.83 5.51 -0.47
N GLY A 43 5.54 5.40 -0.17
CA GLY A 43 5.03 4.62 0.95
C GLY A 43 4.12 5.39 1.90
N THR A 44 3.66 4.70 2.94
CA THR A 44 2.88 5.30 4.03
C THR A 44 3.82 5.74 5.15
N ILE A 45 4.71 6.68 4.83
CA ILE A 45 5.84 7.06 5.69
C ILE A 45 5.81 8.53 6.09
N LEU A 46 4.79 9.30 5.68
CA LEU A 46 4.55 10.64 6.24
C LEU A 46 3.98 10.51 7.66
N ASN A 47 4.88 10.27 8.62
CA ASN A 47 4.57 10.02 10.02
C ASN A 47 5.74 10.44 10.94
N ARG A 48 5.53 10.39 12.26
CA ARG A 48 6.48 10.79 13.30
C ARG A 48 7.84 10.07 13.32
N LEU A 49 8.02 8.99 12.54
CA LEU A 49 9.27 8.24 12.46
C LEU A 49 10.30 8.88 11.53
N ILE A 50 9.89 9.91 10.77
CA ILE A 50 10.82 10.72 9.97
C ILE A 50 11.82 11.39 10.94
N PRO A 51 13.13 11.20 10.75
CA PRO A 51 14.12 11.77 11.64
C PRO A 51 14.11 13.31 11.58
N PRO A 52 14.51 13.99 12.66
CA PRO A 52 14.83 15.40 12.60
C PRO A 52 15.95 15.64 11.56
N SER A 53 15.78 16.68 10.76
CA SER A 53 16.78 17.18 9.82
C SER A 53 16.45 18.63 9.49
N ARG A 54 17.46 19.42 9.10
CA ARG A 54 17.29 20.83 8.70
C ARG A 54 16.26 21.00 7.59
N VAL A 55 16.26 20.12 6.60
CA VAL A 55 15.27 20.12 5.50
C VAL A 55 14.66 18.74 5.33
N LYS A 56 13.35 18.69 5.04
CA LYS A 56 12.61 17.48 4.73
C LYS A 56 11.81 17.68 3.45
N ILE A 57 12.08 16.88 2.43
CA ILE A 57 11.41 16.94 1.13
C ILE A 57 10.43 15.78 1.04
N VAL A 58 9.13 16.06 0.94
CA VAL A 58 8.10 15.03 0.78
C VAL A 58 7.69 14.92 -0.67
N PHE A 59 7.80 13.70 -1.22
CA PHE A 59 7.57 13.41 -2.63
C PHE A 59 6.73 12.15 -2.82
N GLY A 60 5.42 12.33 -3.00
CA GLY A 60 4.48 11.26 -3.32
C GLY A 60 4.18 10.30 -2.15
N SER A 61 4.62 10.65 -0.95
CA SER A 61 4.34 9.88 0.27
C SER A 61 2.93 10.13 0.79
N GLY A 62 2.37 9.14 1.51
CA GLY A 62 1.07 9.26 2.15
C GLY A 62 1.10 9.08 3.66
N VAL A 63 0.01 9.52 4.31
CA VAL A 63 -0.22 9.38 5.75
C VAL A 63 -0.82 8.00 6.06
N GLY A 64 -0.52 7.47 7.24
CA GLY A 64 -1.17 6.29 7.81
C GLY A 64 -0.35 5.58 8.87
N TYR A 65 -1.01 4.64 9.56
CA TYR A 65 -0.51 3.77 10.65
C TYR A 65 0.02 4.45 11.91
N SER A 66 0.68 5.60 11.79
CA SER A 66 1.21 6.38 12.88
C SER A 66 0.86 7.86 12.75
N PRO A 67 0.86 8.63 13.86
CA PRO A 67 0.60 10.05 13.82
C PRO A 67 1.59 10.79 12.92
N LEU A 68 1.14 11.94 12.41
CA LEU A 68 2.01 12.89 11.73
C LEU A 68 3.13 13.41 12.64
N PRO A 69 4.26 13.86 12.06
CA PRO A 69 5.26 14.64 12.78
C PRO A 69 4.65 15.91 13.38
N ALA A 70 5.22 16.38 14.49
CA ALA A 70 4.93 17.72 15.00
C ALA A 70 5.63 18.79 14.13
N GLY A 71 5.09 20.02 14.14
CA GLY A 71 5.73 21.18 13.50
C GLY A 71 5.83 21.09 11.98
N LEU A 72 4.78 20.61 11.29
CA LEU A 72 4.77 20.58 9.82
C LEU A 72 4.87 21.98 9.17
N ASP A 73 4.62 23.02 9.95
CA ASP A 73 4.65 24.45 9.62
C ASP A 73 5.93 25.18 10.07
N ASP A 74 6.92 24.47 10.62
CA ASP A 74 8.17 25.05 11.15
C ASP A 74 9.14 25.57 10.07
N GLY A 75 8.78 25.45 8.80
CA GLY A 75 9.59 25.85 7.65
C GLY A 75 10.64 24.84 7.20
N SER A 76 10.86 23.74 7.94
CA SER A 76 11.77 22.65 7.54
C SER A 76 11.15 21.70 6.51
N TRP A 77 9.83 21.74 6.34
CA TRP A 77 9.09 20.83 5.47
C TRP A 77 8.79 21.41 4.09
N HIS A 78 9.24 20.71 3.06
CA HIS A 78 8.99 21.02 1.66
C HIS A 78 8.12 19.92 1.03
N PHE A 79 6.81 20.13 1.06
CA PHE A 79 5.86 19.25 0.39
C PHE A 79 5.82 19.56 -1.10
N LEU A 80 6.46 18.71 -1.92
CA LEU A 80 6.41 18.83 -3.37
C LEU A 80 5.19 18.12 -3.95
N ALA A 81 4.88 16.95 -3.39
CA ALA A 81 3.70 16.15 -3.71
C ALA A 81 3.35 15.24 -2.53
N VAL A 82 2.06 15.03 -2.28
CA VAL A 82 1.55 13.97 -1.40
C VAL A 82 0.67 13.00 -2.17
N ARG A 83 0.55 11.78 -1.64
CA ARG A 83 -0.09 10.64 -2.32
C ARG A 83 -1.52 10.91 -2.77
N GLY A 84 -2.29 11.66 -1.98
CA GLY A 84 -3.71 11.84 -2.25
C GLY A 84 -4.37 12.90 -1.38
N PRO A 85 -5.67 13.16 -1.62
CA PRO A 85 -6.41 14.21 -0.94
C PRO A 85 -6.59 13.94 0.56
N LEU A 86 -6.70 12.69 0.99
CA LEU A 86 -6.84 12.38 2.42
C LEU A 86 -5.53 12.65 3.17
N SER A 87 -4.39 12.34 2.56
CA SER A 87 -3.07 12.69 3.08
C SER A 87 -2.88 14.21 3.18
N ALA A 88 -3.28 14.96 2.15
CA ALA A 88 -3.23 16.43 2.18
C ALA A 88 -4.11 17.00 3.30
N ARG A 89 -5.37 16.55 3.39
CA ARG A 89 -6.31 16.98 4.44
C ARG A 89 -5.79 16.66 5.85
N ALA A 90 -5.27 15.45 6.06
CA ALA A 90 -4.69 15.06 7.35
C ALA A 90 -3.51 15.94 7.75
N ALA A 91 -2.68 16.34 6.78
CA ALA A 91 -1.50 17.18 7.00
C ALA A 91 -1.77 18.70 6.91
N GLY A 92 -3.02 19.13 6.71
CA GLY A 92 -3.36 20.55 6.54
C GLY A 92 -2.78 21.19 5.28
N LEU A 93 -2.51 20.40 4.25
CA LEU A 93 -1.88 20.85 3.01
C LEU A 93 -2.93 21.28 1.97
N PRO A 94 -2.59 22.26 1.11
CA PRO A 94 -3.52 22.76 0.12
C PRO A 94 -3.63 21.80 -1.09
N PRO A 95 -4.75 21.83 -1.85
CA PRO A 95 -5.06 20.84 -2.89
C PRO A 95 -4.00 20.69 -3.99
N GLU A 96 -3.23 21.73 -4.30
CA GLU A 96 -2.17 21.69 -5.31
C GLU A 96 -1.03 20.73 -4.98
N LYS A 97 -0.90 20.34 -3.70
CA LYS A 97 0.06 19.33 -3.24
C LYS A 97 -0.39 17.91 -3.56
N VAL A 98 -1.68 17.72 -3.85
CA VAL A 98 -2.22 16.42 -4.26
C VAL A 98 -1.80 16.16 -5.70
N ILE A 99 -0.96 15.13 -5.88
CA ILE A 99 -0.59 14.62 -7.21
C ILE A 99 -0.96 13.15 -7.28
N THR A 100 -0.13 12.25 -6.76
CA THR A 100 -0.40 10.81 -6.61
C THR A 100 0.75 10.14 -5.83
N ASP A 101 0.80 8.82 -5.77
CA ASP A 101 1.92 8.05 -5.22
C ASP A 101 3.18 8.18 -6.10
N GLY A 102 4.36 8.31 -5.47
CA GLY A 102 5.63 8.48 -6.19
C GLY A 102 5.99 7.30 -7.11
N ALA A 103 5.44 6.10 -6.86
CA ALA A 103 5.67 4.93 -7.70
C ALA A 103 5.11 5.08 -9.13
N ILE A 104 4.29 6.09 -9.43
CA ILE A 104 3.90 6.43 -10.81
C ILE A 104 5.12 6.69 -11.71
N LEU A 105 6.24 7.15 -11.13
CA LEU A 105 7.48 7.43 -11.85
C LEU A 105 8.22 6.16 -12.31
N LEU A 106 7.75 4.96 -11.96
CA LEU A 106 8.20 3.72 -12.61
C LEU A 106 7.95 3.75 -14.12
N ALA A 107 6.99 4.54 -14.59
CA ALA A 107 6.72 4.74 -16.02
C ALA A 107 7.84 5.49 -16.76
N GLU A 108 8.75 6.16 -16.04
CA GLU A 108 9.94 6.81 -16.61
C GLU A 108 11.12 5.85 -16.75
N ILE A 109 10.98 4.60 -16.30
CA ILE A 109 12.03 3.58 -16.43
C ILE A 109 11.77 2.76 -17.69
N ASP A 110 12.71 2.85 -18.63
CA ASP A 110 12.67 2.13 -19.90
C ASP A 110 12.48 0.61 -19.71
N GLY A 111 11.57 0.04 -20.49
CA GLY A 111 11.33 -1.40 -20.56
C GLY A 111 10.42 -1.99 -19.48
N LEU A 112 9.95 -1.18 -18.51
CA LEU A 112 8.95 -1.65 -17.53
C LEU A 112 7.52 -1.68 -18.10
N THR A 113 7.13 -0.64 -18.84
CA THR A 113 5.83 -0.60 -19.51
C THR A 113 5.87 -1.41 -20.79
N LYS A 114 4.83 -2.21 -21.03
CA LYS A 114 4.74 -3.08 -22.21
C LYS A 114 3.43 -2.88 -22.97
N PRO A 115 3.49 -2.76 -24.31
CA PRO A 115 2.32 -2.86 -25.17
C PRO A 115 1.51 -4.14 -24.91
N LEU A 116 0.19 -4.08 -25.05
CA LEU A 116 -0.71 -5.18 -24.69
C LEU A 116 -0.43 -6.46 -25.50
N ASP A 117 -0.07 -6.31 -26.77
CA ASP A 117 0.29 -7.39 -27.69
C ASP A 117 1.60 -8.11 -27.32
N GLN A 118 2.46 -7.45 -26.53
CA GLN A 118 3.72 -8.01 -26.04
C GLN A 118 3.56 -8.71 -24.67
N ARG A 119 2.38 -8.64 -24.04
CA ARG A 119 2.13 -9.28 -22.74
C ARG A 119 1.76 -10.75 -22.91
N THR A 120 2.60 -11.62 -22.38
CA THR A 120 2.45 -13.08 -22.47
C THR A 120 1.88 -13.72 -21.21
N GLY A 121 1.74 -12.95 -20.12
CA GLY A 121 1.25 -13.44 -18.83
C GLY A 121 -0.28 -13.55 -18.74
N GLY A 122 -0.74 -14.32 -17.75
CA GLY A 122 -2.15 -14.47 -17.41
C GLY A 122 -2.59 -13.49 -16.32
N VAL A 123 -3.43 -14.00 -15.42
CA VAL A 123 -3.82 -13.28 -14.19
C VAL A 123 -2.73 -13.48 -13.13
N VAL A 124 -2.40 -12.41 -12.41
CA VAL A 124 -1.53 -12.46 -11.23
C VAL A 124 -2.33 -12.15 -9.97
N PHE A 125 -1.94 -12.75 -8.84
CA PHE A 125 -2.52 -12.48 -7.53
C PHE A 125 -1.44 -12.01 -6.55
N ILE A 126 -1.66 -10.84 -5.94
CA ILE A 126 -0.71 -10.19 -5.02
C ILE A 126 -1.42 -9.95 -3.68
N PRO A 127 -1.21 -10.80 -2.66
CA PRO A 127 -1.77 -10.58 -1.33
C PRO A 127 -1.07 -9.42 -0.61
N HIS A 128 -1.66 -8.96 0.49
CA HIS A 128 -0.93 -8.14 1.45
C HIS A 128 0.09 -8.99 2.23
N VAL A 129 1.21 -8.39 2.67
CA VAL A 129 2.30 -9.10 3.35
C VAL A 129 1.82 -9.92 4.54
N SER A 130 0.89 -9.39 5.35
CA SER A 130 0.36 -10.14 6.50
C SER A 130 -0.53 -11.31 6.11
N SER A 131 -1.19 -11.24 4.96
CA SER A 131 -2.01 -12.32 4.42
C SER A 131 -1.13 -13.47 3.90
N THR A 132 0.11 -13.21 3.49
CA THR A 132 1.08 -14.26 3.10
C THR A 132 1.41 -15.21 4.26
N GLU A 133 1.33 -14.75 5.51
CA GLU A 133 1.73 -15.55 6.68
C GLU A 133 0.68 -16.57 7.12
N THR A 134 -0.59 -16.36 6.73
CA THR A 134 -1.72 -17.14 7.26
C THR A 134 -2.67 -17.69 6.21
N GLY A 135 -2.72 -17.08 5.03
CA GLY A 135 -3.62 -17.50 3.99
C GLY A 135 -3.06 -18.60 3.09
N ALA A 136 -3.94 -19.42 2.54
CA ALA A 136 -3.60 -20.52 1.63
C ALA A 136 -3.54 -20.05 0.16
N TRP A 137 -2.94 -18.88 -0.07
CA TRP A 137 -3.03 -18.18 -1.35
C TRP A 137 -2.32 -18.89 -2.50
N GLU A 138 -1.14 -19.48 -2.26
CA GLU A 138 -0.43 -20.27 -3.27
C GLU A 138 -1.28 -21.44 -3.77
N ALA A 139 -1.92 -22.17 -2.86
CA ALA A 139 -2.80 -23.29 -3.20
C ALA A 139 -4.05 -22.85 -3.99
N ILE A 140 -4.61 -21.68 -3.66
CA ILE A 140 -5.72 -21.10 -4.44
C ILE A 140 -5.25 -20.73 -5.84
N CYS A 141 -4.07 -20.10 -5.96
CA CYS A 141 -3.51 -19.69 -7.24
C CYS A 141 -3.22 -20.89 -8.14
N GLU A 142 -2.63 -21.96 -7.58
CA GLU A 142 -2.37 -23.22 -8.26
C GLU A 142 -3.65 -23.85 -8.81
N ARG A 143 -4.71 -23.94 -8.01
CA ARG A 143 -6.02 -24.48 -8.43
C ARG A 143 -6.68 -23.70 -9.56
N LEU A 144 -6.39 -22.41 -9.66
CA LEU A 144 -6.96 -21.51 -10.67
C LEU A 144 -6.04 -21.32 -11.88
N GLY A 145 -4.81 -21.86 -11.85
CA GLY A 145 -3.83 -21.65 -12.90
C GLY A 145 -3.41 -20.17 -13.04
N ILE A 146 -3.45 -19.41 -11.94
CA ILE A 146 -3.02 -18.00 -11.92
C ILE A 146 -1.68 -17.88 -11.21
N THR A 147 -0.94 -16.81 -11.49
CA THR A 147 0.40 -16.62 -10.93
C THR A 147 0.33 -15.97 -9.55
N TYR A 148 0.78 -16.66 -8.52
CA TYR A 148 1.00 -16.07 -7.20
C TYR A 148 2.24 -15.18 -7.22
N ILE A 149 2.14 -13.99 -6.64
CA ILE A 149 3.27 -13.08 -6.42
C ILE A 149 3.37 -12.79 -4.94
N ASP A 150 4.46 -13.20 -4.30
CA ASP A 150 4.71 -12.81 -2.90
C ASP A 150 5.16 -11.34 -2.86
N PRO A 151 4.51 -10.46 -2.09
CA PRO A 151 4.92 -9.06 -1.94
C PRO A 151 6.30 -8.88 -1.29
N ARG A 152 6.92 -9.95 -0.79
CA ARG A 152 8.26 -9.95 -0.18
C ARG A 152 9.39 -10.24 -1.17
N TRP A 153 9.06 -10.65 -2.39
CA TRP A 153 10.06 -10.92 -3.42
C TRP A 153 10.76 -9.64 -3.88
N ASP A 154 11.88 -9.84 -4.56
CA ASP A 154 12.61 -8.75 -5.21
C ASP A 154 11.69 -7.97 -6.16
N PHE A 155 11.75 -6.64 -6.05
CA PHE A 155 10.82 -5.77 -6.76
C PHE A 155 11.00 -5.84 -8.28
N HIS A 156 12.18 -6.18 -8.82
CA HIS A 156 12.35 -6.34 -10.27
C HIS A 156 11.54 -7.52 -10.79
N ASP A 157 11.55 -8.65 -10.07
CA ASP A 157 10.75 -9.82 -10.45
C ASP A 157 9.26 -9.55 -10.32
N VAL A 158 8.84 -8.87 -9.25
CA VAL A 158 7.45 -8.46 -9.06
C VAL A 158 6.99 -7.54 -10.20
N PHE A 159 7.76 -6.50 -10.55
CA PHE A 159 7.43 -5.59 -11.64
C PHE A 159 7.37 -6.31 -12.98
N ARG A 160 8.31 -7.23 -13.24
CA ARG A 160 8.31 -8.04 -14.46
C ARG A 160 7.07 -8.92 -14.55
N LEU A 161 6.65 -9.55 -13.46
CA LEU A 161 5.46 -10.41 -13.44
C LEU A 161 4.18 -9.58 -13.64
N ILE A 162 4.05 -8.45 -12.92
CA ILE A 162 2.92 -7.53 -13.08
C ILE A 162 2.87 -6.97 -14.51
N GLY A 163 3.96 -6.40 -15.02
CA GLY A 163 4.02 -5.77 -16.34
C GLY A 163 3.77 -6.73 -17.52
N ASN A 164 3.94 -8.04 -17.32
CA ASN A 164 3.58 -9.07 -18.31
C ASN A 164 2.14 -9.59 -18.14
N ALA A 165 1.45 -9.27 -17.05
CA ALA A 165 0.12 -9.78 -16.76
C ALA A 165 -0.97 -9.12 -17.61
N ARG A 166 -2.09 -9.82 -17.75
CA ARG A 166 -3.33 -9.28 -18.35
C ARG A 166 -4.26 -8.67 -17.31
N LEU A 167 -4.17 -9.13 -16.06
CA LEU A 167 -4.99 -8.67 -14.95
C LEU A 167 -4.24 -8.89 -13.64
N ALA A 168 -4.27 -7.91 -12.74
CA ALA A 168 -3.76 -8.04 -11.38
C ALA A 168 -4.90 -8.10 -10.36
N LEU A 169 -5.04 -9.22 -9.66
CA LEU A 169 -5.87 -9.31 -8.47
C LEU A 169 -5.01 -8.94 -7.26
N THR A 170 -5.33 -7.88 -6.53
CA THR A 170 -4.39 -7.39 -5.51
C THR A 170 -5.05 -6.86 -4.27
N GLU A 171 -4.52 -7.29 -3.12
CA GLU A 171 -4.82 -6.73 -1.81
C GLU A 171 -3.74 -5.71 -1.37
N ALA A 172 -2.52 -5.87 -1.90
CA ALA A 172 -1.46 -4.88 -1.71
C ALA A 172 -1.78 -3.62 -2.52
N MET A 173 -1.86 -2.46 -1.86
CA MET A 173 -2.08 -1.18 -2.53
C MET A 173 -0.97 -0.88 -3.56
N HIS A 174 0.29 -1.12 -3.22
CA HIS A 174 1.38 -0.99 -4.18
C HIS A 174 1.26 -1.97 -5.36
N GLY A 175 0.58 -3.11 -5.19
CA GLY A 175 0.25 -3.99 -6.31
C GLY A 175 -0.68 -3.32 -7.32
N ALA A 176 -1.65 -2.53 -6.85
CA ALA A 176 -2.52 -1.75 -7.73
C ALA A 176 -1.81 -0.52 -8.32
N ILE A 177 -1.03 0.21 -7.52
CA ILE A 177 -0.26 1.36 -8.01
C ILE A 177 0.70 0.94 -9.12
N VAL A 178 1.44 -0.15 -8.91
CA VAL A 178 2.37 -0.67 -9.91
C VAL A 178 1.61 -1.22 -11.12
N ALA A 179 0.52 -1.97 -10.92
CA ALA A 179 -0.30 -2.45 -12.04
C ALA A 179 -0.81 -1.27 -12.89
N ASP A 180 -1.40 -0.25 -12.28
CA ASP A 180 -1.87 0.96 -12.96
C ASP A 180 -0.75 1.69 -13.69
N THR A 181 0.44 1.79 -13.07
CA THR A 181 1.63 2.43 -13.66
C THR A 181 2.17 1.68 -14.86
N LEU A 182 2.16 0.34 -14.80
CA LEU A 182 2.54 -0.53 -15.91
C LEU A 182 1.40 -0.74 -16.92
N ARG A 183 0.28 0.00 -16.74
CA ARG A 183 -0.93 -0.05 -17.57
C ARG A 183 -1.59 -1.43 -17.61
N VAL A 184 -1.59 -2.14 -16.48
CA VAL A 184 -2.21 -3.45 -16.26
C VAL A 184 -3.48 -3.24 -15.46
N PRO A 185 -4.67 -3.61 -16.00
CA PRO A 185 -5.91 -3.53 -15.23
C PRO A 185 -5.82 -4.33 -13.93
N PHE A 186 -6.47 -3.85 -12.88
CA PHE A 186 -6.44 -4.50 -11.58
C PHE A 186 -7.83 -4.62 -10.95
N VAL A 187 -7.99 -5.59 -10.05
CA VAL A 187 -9.16 -5.72 -9.17
C VAL A 187 -8.69 -5.59 -7.73
N PRO A 188 -9.13 -4.56 -6.99
CA PRO A 188 -8.81 -4.41 -5.58
C PRO A 188 -9.53 -5.48 -4.75
N LEU A 189 -8.77 -6.14 -3.88
CA LEU A 189 -9.25 -7.18 -3.00
C LEU A 189 -9.05 -6.80 -1.53
N VAL A 190 -9.91 -7.32 -0.66
CA VAL A 190 -9.73 -7.25 0.79
C VAL A 190 -9.88 -8.67 1.35
N THR A 191 -8.83 -9.20 1.96
CA THR A 191 -8.89 -10.53 2.60
C THR A 191 -9.05 -10.41 4.12
N SER A 192 -8.52 -9.33 4.70
CA SER A 192 -8.57 -9.10 6.15
C SER A 192 -8.92 -7.66 6.56
N ARG A 193 -9.18 -7.46 7.84
CA ARG A 193 -9.37 -6.14 8.48
C ARG A 193 -8.06 -5.34 8.61
N GLU A 194 -6.91 -5.93 8.26
CA GLU A 194 -5.61 -5.23 8.21
C GLU A 194 -5.51 -4.23 7.07
N ILE A 195 -6.31 -4.44 6.03
CA ILE A 195 -6.20 -3.66 4.81
C ILE A 195 -6.71 -2.26 5.05
N SER A 196 -5.79 -1.31 4.91
CA SER A 196 -6.07 0.09 5.17
C SER A 196 -6.93 0.68 4.07
N SER A 197 -8.20 0.92 4.40
CA SER A 197 -9.13 1.61 3.51
C SER A 197 -8.70 3.04 3.24
N PHE A 198 -8.14 3.71 4.25
CA PHE A 198 -7.59 5.07 4.12
C PHE A 198 -6.56 5.15 3.01
N LYS A 199 -5.52 4.29 3.05
CA LYS A 199 -4.43 4.30 2.07
C LYS A 199 -4.95 4.10 0.64
N TRP A 200 -5.79 3.09 0.48
CA TRP A 200 -6.38 2.74 -0.81
C TRP A 200 -7.23 3.86 -1.38
N MET A 201 -8.13 4.43 -0.56
CA MET A 201 -8.99 5.54 -0.98
C MET A 201 -8.18 6.79 -1.32
N ASP A 202 -7.19 7.12 -0.49
CA ASP A 202 -6.30 8.25 -0.69
C ASP A 202 -5.59 8.19 -2.05
N TRP A 203 -5.00 7.05 -2.41
CA TRP A 203 -4.40 6.88 -3.73
C TRP A 203 -5.44 6.85 -4.86
N ALA A 204 -6.52 6.08 -4.71
CA ALA A 204 -7.51 5.91 -5.77
C ALA A 204 -8.17 7.24 -6.17
N LEU A 205 -8.50 8.09 -5.19
CA LEU A 205 -9.01 9.45 -5.42
C LEU A 205 -8.00 10.35 -6.15
N SER A 206 -6.69 10.18 -5.95
CA SER A 206 -5.67 10.96 -6.68
C SER A 206 -5.62 10.63 -8.19
N MET A 207 -6.05 9.42 -8.54
CA MET A 207 -6.04 8.86 -9.90
C MET A 207 -7.42 8.84 -10.56
N ASP A 208 -8.42 9.47 -9.94
CA ASP A 208 -9.83 9.44 -10.36
C ASP A 208 -10.37 8.01 -10.57
N ILE A 209 -9.88 7.05 -9.77
CA ILE A 209 -10.33 5.65 -9.77
C ILE A 209 -11.32 5.45 -8.61
N PRO A 210 -12.50 4.86 -8.85
CA PRO A 210 -13.39 4.48 -7.75
C PRO A 210 -12.79 3.29 -6.97
N TYR A 211 -12.61 3.44 -5.66
CA TYR A 211 -12.19 2.34 -4.80
C TYR A 211 -13.38 1.45 -4.44
N ARG A 212 -13.54 0.33 -5.17
CA ARG A 212 -14.61 -0.66 -4.97
C ARG A 212 -14.03 -2.07 -4.78
N PRO A 213 -13.47 -2.37 -3.59
CA PRO A 213 -12.83 -3.66 -3.33
C PRO A 213 -13.82 -4.81 -3.24
N ILE A 214 -13.38 -6.00 -3.64
CA ILE A 214 -14.09 -7.26 -3.39
C ILE A 214 -13.58 -7.87 -2.09
N ARG A 215 -14.50 -8.12 -1.13
CA ARG A 215 -14.16 -8.87 0.08
C ARG A 215 -14.07 -10.36 -0.24
N LEU A 216 -12.88 -10.94 -0.08
CA LEU A 216 -12.70 -12.38 -0.13
C LEU A 216 -13.03 -13.01 1.22
N PRO A 217 -13.61 -14.24 1.22
CA PRO A 217 -13.74 -15.02 2.44
C PRO A 217 -12.37 -15.51 2.90
N HIS A 218 -12.28 -15.95 4.15
CA HIS A 218 -11.03 -16.49 4.71
C HIS A 218 -10.60 -17.74 3.93
N SER A 219 -9.32 -17.82 3.61
CA SER A 219 -8.72 -18.94 2.86
C SER A 219 -8.45 -20.16 3.74
N SER A 220 -8.33 -19.97 5.07
CA SER A 220 -8.07 -21.02 6.05
C SER A 220 -8.61 -20.64 7.43
N LEU A 221 -8.62 -21.60 8.37
CA LEU A 221 -8.93 -21.34 9.77
C LEU A 221 -7.92 -20.42 10.44
N LEU A 222 -6.64 -20.54 10.06
CA LEU A 222 -5.58 -19.69 10.58
C LEU A 222 -5.78 -18.23 10.13
N ASP A 223 -6.13 -18.04 8.86
CA ASP A 223 -6.49 -16.76 8.27
C ASP A 223 -7.72 -16.16 8.99
N SER A 224 -8.78 -16.95 9.18
CA SER A 224 -9.97 -16.52 9.92
C SER A 224 -9.67 -16.11 11.35
N ALA A 225 -8.81 -16.86 12.06
CA ALA A 225 -8.40 -16.53 13.41
C ALA A 225 -7.60 -15.22 13.46
N ARG A 226 -6.71 -15.00 12.48
CA ARG A 226 -5.93 -13.77 12.38
C ARG A 226 -6.82 -12.55 12.17
N ASP A 227 -7.72 -12.61 11.19
CA ASP A 227 -8.66 -11.52 10.86
C ASP A 227 -9.52 -11.11 12.06
N ARG A 228 -9.94 -12.06 12.91
CA ARG A 228 -10.71 -11.76 14.13
C ARG A 228 -9.91 -11.03 15.19
N MET A 229 -8.64 -11.38 15.37
CA MET A 229 -7.80 -10.79 16.42
C MET A 229 -7.23 -9.43 16.04
N VAL A 230 -7.24 -9.07 14.76
CA VAL A 230 -6.36 -8.02 14.28
C VAL A 230 -6.67 -6.62 14.78
N ALA A 231 -7.95 -6.31 14.99
CA ALA A 231 -8.37 -5.06 15.61
C ALA A 231 -7.79 -4.92 17.03
N SER A 232 -7.81 -6.00 17.83
CA SER A 232 -7.22 -6.01 19.18
C SER A 232 -5.69 -5.93 19.17
N MET A 233 -5.05 -6.24 18.04
CA MET A 233 -3.60 -6.09 17.85
C MET A 233 -3.21 -4.67 17.41
N GLY A 234 -4.18 -3.76 17.23
CA GLY A 234 -3.95 -2.39 16.76
C GLY A 234 -3.78 -2.28 15.25
N HIS A 235 -4.23 -3.29 14.49
CA HIS A 235 -4.07 -3.38 13.04
C HIS A 235 -5.42 -3.38 12.31
N GLY A 236 -6.51 -2.90 12.92
CA GLY A 236 -7.82 -2.83 12.28
C GLY A 236 -7.99 -1.53 11.47
N HIS A 237 -7.67 -1.55 10.18
CA HIS A 237 -7.67 -0.36 9.33
C HIS A 237 -8.72 -0.39 8.19
N LEU A 238 -9.52 -1.45 8.14
CA LEU A 238 -10.61 -1.59 7.19
C LEU A 238 -11.83 -0.78 7.65
N HIS A 239 -12.29 0.14 6.81
CA HIS A 239 -13.55 0.84 6.96
C HIS A 239 -14.64 0.09 6.20
N ARG A 240 -15.77 -0.23 6.85
CA ARG A 240 -16.80 -1.12 6.24
C ARG A 240 -17.54 -0.47 5.08
N ALA A 241 -17.71 0.85 5.10
CA ALA A 241 -18.44 1.56 4.06
C ALA A 241 -17.76 1.54 2.68
N VAL A 242 -16.51 1.07 2.56
CA VAL A 242 -15.86 0.88 1.25
C VAL A 242 -16.54 -0.18 0.39
N PHE A 243 -17.40 -1.02 0.99
CA PHE A 243 -18.20 -2.00 0.27
C PHE A 243 -19.58 -1.46 -0.13
N ASP A 244 -19.96 -0.29 0.39
CA ASP A 244 -21.23 0.36 0.09
C ASP A 244 -21.08 1.21 -1.17
N GLN A 245 -21.94 0.99 -2.16
CA GLN A 245 -21.71 1.38 -3.56
C GLN A 245 -22.25 2.76 -3.96
N THR A 246 -22.56 3.64 -3.00
CA THR A 246 -23.28 4.90 -3.28
C THR A 246 -22.34 6.09 -3.56
N PRO A 247 -22.49 6.82 -4.68
CA PRO A 247 -21.63 7.97 -5.03
C PRO A 247 -21.62 9.13 -4.03
N ASP A 248 -22.78 9.45 -3.43
CA ASP A 248 -22.92 10.56 -2.46
C ASP A 248 -22.16 10.32 -1.15
N ALA A 249 -21.62 9.12 -0.94
CA ALA A 249 -20.91 8.76 0.28
C ALA A 249 -19.42 9.14 0.27
N ALA A 250 -18.84 9.59 -0.84
CA ALA A 250 -17.37 9.73 -0.96
C ALA A 250 -16.78 10.77 0.01
N GLU A 251 -17.37 11.96 0.13
CA GLU A 251 -16.92 13.00 1.08
C GLU A 251 -17.18 12.58 2.53
N THR A 252 -18.36 12.06 2.83
CA THR A 252 -18.68 11.54 4.17
C THR A 252 -17.72 10.42 4.57
N LEU A 253 -17.40 9.52 3.65
CA LEU A 253 -16.45 8.43 3.86
C LEU A 253 -15.02 8.96 4.08
N ALA A 254 -14.61 10.01 3.36
CA ALA A 254 -13.34 10.68 3.58
C ALA A 254 -13.23 11.23 5.02
N ASP A 255 -14.29 11.89 5.50
CA ASP A 255 -14.36 12.42 6.87
C ASP A 255 -14.31 11.30 7.92
N GLU A 256 -15.10 10.24 7.73
CA GLU A 256 -15.10 9.06 8.61
C GLU A 256 -13.72 8.40 8.67
N MET A 257 -13.03 8.28 7.53
CA MET A 257 -11.68 7.73 7.45
C MET A 257 -10.64 8.61 8.16
N LEU A 258 -10.73 9.93 8.05
CA LEU A 258 -9.87 10.87 8.78
C LEU A 258 -10.09 10.77 10.29
N HIS A 259 -11.36 10.67 10.73
CA HIS A 259 -11.68 10.44 12.13
C HIS A 259 -11.15 9.08 12.63
N GLN A 260 -11.27 8.01 11.84
CA GLN A 260 -10.70 6.70 12.20
C GLN A 260 -9.17 6.76 12.30
N LEU A 261 -8.50 7.48 11.41
CA LEU A 261 -7.05 7.69 11.44
C LEU A 261 -6.64 8.40 12.74
N ALA A 262 -7.31 9.51 13.10
CA ALA A 262 -7.05 10.25 14.33
C ALA A 262 -7.24 9.39 15.58
N ARG A 263 -8.34 8.62 15.67
CA ARG A 263 -8.58 7.70 16.80
C ARG A 263 -7.54 6.58 16.88
N SER A 264 -7.07 6.09 15.73
CA SER A 264 -6.01 5.08 15.68
C SER A 264 -4.69 5.64 16.21
N ALA A 265 -4.36 6.88 15.83
CA ALA A 265 -3.18 7.61 16.31
C ALA A 265 -3.22 7.83 17.83
N GLU A 266 -4.37 8.25 18.38
CA GLU A 266 -4.59 8.36 19.82
C GLU A 266 -4.42 7.02 20.53
N HIS A 267 -5.03 5.95 20.00
CA HIS A 267 -4.93 4.62 20.59
C HIS A 267 -3.49 4.11 20.62
N GLU A 268 -2.72 4.30 19.54
CA GLU A 268 -1.30 3.94 19.45
C GLU A 268 -0.44 4.71 20.47
N SER A 269 -0.81 5.95 20.77
CA SER A 269 -0.12 6.77 21.78
C SER A 269 -0.52 6.41 23.22
N SER A 270 -1.66 5.75 23.43
CA SER A 270 -2.19 5.45 24.78
C SER A 270 -1.51 4.23 25.44
N ALA A 271 -1.24 4.33 26.75
CA ALA A 271 -0.63 3.24 27.52
C ALA A 271 -1.51 1.97 27.54
N LEU A 272 -2.83 2.14 27.65
CA LEU A 272 -3.79 1.03 27.61
C LEU A 272 -3.81 0.34 26.23
N GLY A 273 -3.85 1.12 25.14
CA GLY A 273 -3.82 0.57 23.78
C GLY A 273 -2.53 -0.20 23.50
N GLN A 274 -1.39 0.36 23.90
CA GLN A 274 -0.09 -0.33 23.80
C GLN A 274 -0.05 -1.61 24.65
N PHE A 275 -0.67 -1.62 25.84
CA PHE A 275 -0.77 -2.82 26.66
C PHE A 275 -1.64 -3.90 25.98
N VAL A 276 -2.83 -3.53 25.50
CA VAL A 276 -3.75 -4.46 24.83
C VAL A 276 -3.13 -5.02 23.55
N SER A 277 -2.53 -4.18 22.70
CA SER A 277 -1.86 -4.61 21.47
C SER A 277 -0.72 -5.59 21.76
N ARG A 278 0.15 -5.29 22.73
CA ARG A 278 1.28 -6.16 23.11
C ARG A 278 0.82 -7.52 23.61
N ASN A 279 -0.18 -7.56 24.50
CA ASN A 279 -0.70 -8.82 25.04
C ASN A 279 -1.44 -9.63 23.97
N SER A 280 -2.22 -8.98 23.11
CA SER A 280 -2.92 -9.64 21.99
C SER A 280 -1.93 -10.26 21.00
N LYS A 281 -0.85 -9.54 20.63
CA LYS A 281 0.25 -10.07 19.81
C LYS A 281 0.98 -11.25 20.46
N ARG A 282 1.14 -11.23 21.79
CA ARG A 282 1.73 -12.34 22.55
C ARG A 282 0.81 -13.56 22.57
N ALA A 283 -0.48 -13.36 22.81
CA ALA A 283 -1.50 -14.41 22.80
C ALA A 283 -1.63 -15.04 21.40
N TRP A 284 -1.63 -14.23 20.34
CA TRP A 284 -1.59 -14.70 18.96
C TRP A 284 -0.42 -15.66 18.72
N ARG A 285 0.82 -15.21 19.02
CA ARG A 285 2.03 -15.99 18.77
C ARG A 285 2.12 -17.27 19.60
N ARG A 286 1.72 -17.22 20.88
CA ARG A 286 1.92 -18.33 21.83
C ARG A 286 0.78 -19.33 21.87
N LEU A 287 -0.46 -18.91 21.61
CA LEU A 287 -1.65 -19.73 21.83
C LEU A 287 -2.45 -19.91 20.54
N VAL A 288 -2.89 -18.81 19.93
CA VAL A 288 -3.89 -18.87 18.85
C VAL A 288 -3.30 -19.42 17.55
N LYS A 289 -2.15 -18.91 17.09
CA LYS A 289 -1.51 -19.39 15.86
C LYS A 289 -1.18 -20.88 15.91
N PRO A 290 -0.52 -21.41 16.97
CA PRO A 290 -0.27 -22.85 17.08
C PRO A 290 -1.56 -23.70 17.15
N ALA A 291 -2.56 -23.26 17.92
CA ALA A 291 -3.82 -23.99 18.06
C ALA A 291 -4.60 -24.04 16.74
N ALA A 292 -4.74 -22.90 16.05
CA ALA A 292 -5.41 -22.81 14.75
C ALA A 292 -4.69 -23.65 13.69
N SER A 293 -3.36 -23.58 13.64
CA SER A 293 -2.56 -24.40 12.72
C SER A 293 -2.76 -25.89 12.97
N LYS A 294 -2.71 -26.34 14.24
CA LYS A 294 -2.94 -27.75 14.59
C LYS A 294 -4.38 -28.20 14.27
N ALA A 295 -5.37 -27.33 14.49
CA ALA A 295 -6.76 -27.64 14.18
C ALA A 295 -7.01 -27.77 12.67
N SER A 296 -6.40 -26.89 11.86
CA SER A 296 -6.48 -26.93 10.38
C SER A 296 -5.94 -28.24 9.79
N GLY A 297 -4.83 -28.76 10.33
CA GLY A 297 -4.25 -30.04 9.90
C GLY A 297 -4.93 -31.29 10.47
N GLY A 298 -5.76 -31.14 11.51
CA GLY A 298 -6.31 -32.25 12.29
C GLY A 298 -7.84 -32.26 12.32
N LEU A 299 -8.40 -32.01 13.50
CA LEU A 299 -9.83 -32.14 13.80
C LEU A 299 -10.76 -31.30 12.91
N LEU A 300 -10.28 -30.17 12.38
CA LEU A 300 -11.08 -29.25 11.55
C LEU A 300 -10.64 -29.21 10.08
N ARG A 301 -9.89 -30.22 9.61
CA ARG A 301 -9.39 -30.28 8.22
C ARG A 301 -10.49 -30.20 7.16
N SER A 302 -11.67 -30.76 7.43
CA SER A 302 -12.82 -30.69 6.51
C SER A 302 -13.37 -29.27 6.39
N LEU A 303 -13.41 -28.53 7.51
CA LEU A 303 -13.83 -27.13 7.54
C LEU A 303 -12.81 -26.23 6.84
N ASP A 304 -11.52 -26.47 7.09
CA ASP A 304 -10.42 -25.74 6.44
C ASP A 304 -10.45 -25.92 4.91
N ARG A 305 -10.70 -27.16 4.44
CA ARG A 305 -10.91 -27.43 3.00
C ARG A 305 -12.11 -26.69 2.44
N ARG A 306 -13.23 -26.62 3.16
CA ARG A 306 -14.42 -25.85 2.72
C ARG A 306 -14.13 -24.36 2.61
N LEU A 307 -13.35 -23.79 3.53
CA LEU A 307 -12.90 -22.40 3.45
C LEU A 307 -12.04 -22.18 2.21
N LEU A 308 -11.07 -23.06 1.96
CA LEU A 308 -10.24 -23.04 0.77
C LEU A 308 -11.06 -23.10 -0.53
N ASP A 309 -12.02 -24.03 -0.61
CA ASP A 309 -12.89 -24.19 -1.79
C ASP A 309 -13.77 -22.94 -2.00
N THR A 310 -14.37 -22.41 -0.94
CA THR A 310 -15.20 -21.20 -1.00
C THR A 310 -14.37 -19.98 -1.44
N CYS A 311 -13.16 -19.84 -0.90
CA CYS A 311 -12.24 -18.77 -1.29
C CYS A 311 -11.75 -18.93 -2.73
N THR A 312 -11.49 -20.16 -3.18
CA THR A 312 -11.12 -20.45 -4.57
C THR A 312 -12.20 -19.98 -5.55
N GLU A 313 -13.47 -20.28 -5.27
CA GLU A 313 -14.59 -19.80 -6.11
C GLU A 313 -14.76 -18.28 -6.05
N ALA A 314 -14.55 -17.66 -4.87
CA ALA A 314 -14.59 -16.21 -4.74
C ALA A 314 -13.49 -15.52 -5.57
N VAL A 315 -12.26 -16.06 -5.57
CA VAL A 315 -11.16 -15.56 -6.42
C VAL A 315 -11.48 -15.79 -7.90
N ARG A 316 -12.04 -16.95 -8.27
CA ARG A 316 -12.49 -17.20 -9.64
C ARG A 316 -13.51 -16.16 -10.11
N ASN A 317 -14.46 -15.80 -9.26
CA ASN A 317 -15.44 -14.75 -9.57
C ASN A 317 -14.78 -13.37 -9.69
N ALA A 318 -13.80 -13.07 -8.83
CA ALA A 318 -13.04 -11.82 -8.90
C ALA A 318 -12.23 -11.67 -10.19
N MET A 319 -11.76 -12.78 -10.79
CA MET A 319 -11.10 -12.76 -12.11
C MET A 319 -12.00 -12.24 -13.24
N GLN A 320 -13.32 -12.30 -13.07
CA GLN A 320 -14.32 -11.86 -14.04
C GLN A 320 -15.02 -10.55 -13.63
N ALA A 321 -14.64 -9.98 -12.49
CA ALA A 321 -15.23 -8.75 -12.01
C ALA A 321 -14.75 -7.54 -12.83
N PRO A 322 -15.48 -6.41 -12.80
CA PRO A 322 -14.98 -5.16 -13.36
C PRO A 322 -13.60 -4.82 -12.80
N SER A 323 -12.64 -4.67 -13.71
CA SER A 323 -11.30 -4.19 -13.39
C SER A 323 -11.21 -2.68 -13.50
N PHE A 324 -10.20 -2.12 -12.86
CA PHE A 324 -9.91 -0.70 -12.85
C PHE A 324 -8.57 -0.42 -13.54
N LEU A 325 -8.49 0.74 -14.17
CA LEU A 325 -7.29 1.34 -14.73
C LEU A 325 -7.57 2.85 -14.80
N SER A 326 -6.62 3.68 -14.39
CA SER A 326 -6.74 5.14 -14.53
C SER A 326 -6.90 5.52 -16.00
N ASP A 327 -7.68 6.57 -16.28
CA ASP A 327 -7.77 7.14 -17.62
C ASP A 327 -6.39 7.63 -18.09
N ASP A 328 -6.06 7.42 -19.38
CA ASP A 328 -4.75 7.75 -19.93
C ASP A 328 -4.40 9.24 -19.76
N ARG A 329 -5.39 10.14 -19.79
CA ARG A 329 -5.17 11.59 -19.58
C ARG A 329 -4.87 11.89 -18.13
N VAL A 330 -5.61 11.27 -17.20
CA VAL A 330 -5.37 11.41 -15.75
C VAL A 330 -3.98 10.88 -15.42
N PHE A 331 -3.64 9.69 -15.92
CA PHE A 331 -2.32 9.09 -15.75
C PHE A 331 -1.20 9.98 -16.27
N ALA A 332 -1.32 10.47 -17.51
CA ALA A 332 -0.31 11.32 -18.13
C ALA A 332 -0.16 12.66 -17.39
N ASP A 333 -1.26 13.27 -16.92
CA ASP A 333 -1.22 14.49 -16.11
C ASP A 333 -0.50 14.27 -14.77
N ARG A 334 -0.91 13.26 -13.98
CA ARG A 334 -0.29 13.00 -12.68
C ARG A 334 1.19 12.66 -12.82
N ARG A 335 1.54 11.84 -13.82
CA ARG A 335 2.94 11.51 -14.15
C ARG A 335 3.72 12.77 -14.53
N GLY A 336 3.21 13.59 -15.45
CA GLY A 336 3.87 14.83 -15.89
C GLY A 336 4.12 15.79 -14.72
N ARG A 337 3.12 16.01 -13.87
CA ARG A 337 3.24 16.83 -12.66
C ARG A 337 4.28 16.27 -11.68
N MET A 338 4.39 14.94 -11.53
CA MET A 338 5.47 14.33 -10.73
C MET A 338 6.84 14.56 -11.34
N VAL A 339 7.00 14.37 -12.66
CA VAL A 339 8.26 14.63 -13.37
C VAL A 339 8.72 16.07 -13.18
N GLU A 340 7.80 17.04 -13.29
CA GLU A 340 8.10 18.46 -13.02
C GLU A 340 8.65 18.69 -11.61
N LYS A 341 8.14 17.96 -10.60
CA LYS A 341 8.62 18.09 -9.22
C LYS A 341 10.05 17.55 -9.02
N LEU A 342 10.55 16.66 -9.88
CA LEU A 342 11.95 16.19 -9.79
C LEU A 342 12.95 17.36 -9.94
N ALA A 343 12.65 18.33 -10.79
CA ALA A 343 13.48 19.54 -10.94
C ALA A 343 13.48 20.38 -9.65
N ALA A 344 12.33 20.48 -8.96
CA ALA A 344 12.24 21.18 -7.68
C ALA A 344 13.06 20.51 -6.58
N VAL A 345 13.18 19.17 -6.58
CA VAL A 345 14.07 18.44 -5.66
C VAL A 345 15.52 18.88 -5.89
N ARG A 346 15.98 18.93 -7.14
CA ARG A 346 17.35 19.36 -7.47
C ARG A 346 17.61 20.80 -7.03
N GLN A 347 16.65 21.70 -7.18
CA GLN A 347 16.79 23.08 -6.72
C GLN A 347 16.87 23.18 -5.19
N LEU A 348 16.06 22.41 -4.47
CA LEU A 348 16.11 22.37 -3.00
C LEU A 348 17.40 21.75 -2.48
N ALA A 349 17.96 20.76 -3.19
CA ALA A 349 19.26 20.18 -2.88
C ALA A 349 20.41 21.14 -3.21
N GLY A 350 20.38 21.79 -4.39
CA GLY A 350 21.47 22.66 -4.86
C GLY A 350 21.52 24.07 -4.26
N ARG A 351 20.42 24.58 -3.70
CA ARG A 351 20.40 25.83 -2.91
C ARG A 351 21.05 25.69 -1.53
N VAL A 352 21.75 24.58 -1.27
CA VAL A 352 22.46 24.30 -0.02
C VAL A 352 23.97 24.46 -0.18
N ASP A 353 24.48 24.54 -1.41
CA ASP A 353 25.90 24.78 -1.71
C ASP A 353 26.23 26.26 -2.03
N ALA A 354 25.24 27.16 -1.98
CA ALA A 354 25.39 28.61 -2.18
C ALA A 354 24.84 29.37 -0.98
#